data_AF-L2GNZ9-F1
#
_entry.id   AF-L2GNZ9-F1
#
_cell.length_a   1.000
_cell.length_b   1.000
_cell.length_c   1.000
_cell.angle_alpha   90.00
_cell.angle_beta   90.00
_cell.angle_gamma   90.00
#
_symmetry.space_group_name_H-M   'P 1'
#
loop_
_entity.id
_entity.type
_entity.pdbx_description
1 polymer ?
#
loop_
_entity_poly.entity_id
_entity_poly.type
_entity_poly.pdbx_seq_one_letter_code
_entity_poly.pdbx_strand_id
1 'polypeptide(L)'
;MNFGEDAVVLKNLSKENQSIPKNKTLIKAIENSDISFLQELLVSDSRFEDISGLSKFYKCKLLPLLTEFLDQPLRLEAIQCIYEIMTDTGNIDAFSKTLIDRSVDFNKLVFLKGKIDYLKYLQRSKAENKAENEHVEQNQ
;
A
#
# COMPACT_ATOMS: atom_id res chain seq x y z
N MET A 1 44.34 -49.26 -28.38
CA MET A 1 44.31 -48.22 -27.34
C MET A 1 43.08 -47.37 -27.60
N ASN A 2 42.11 -47.44 -26.68
CA ASN A 2 40.82 -46.74 -26.75
C ASN A 2 41.06 -45.24 -26.51
N PHE A 3 40.70 -44.39 -27.47
CA PHE A 3 40.62 -42.94 -27.30
C PHE A 3 39.15 -42.52 -27.38
N GLY A 4 38.38 -42.85 -26.34
CA GLY A 4 36.92 -42.74 -26.34
C GLY A 4 36.29 -42.15 -25.09
N GLU A 5 37.02 -41.54 -24.16
CA GLU A 5 36.44 -41.08 -22.87
C GLU A 5 36.62 -39.59 -22.53
N ASP A 6 37.49 -38.85 -23.23
CA ASP A 6 37.80 -37.47 -22.81
C ASP A 6 36.86 -36.38 -23.37
N ALA A 7 35.89 -36.73 -24.23
CA ALA A 7 34.93 -35.77 -24.80
C ALA A 7 33.65 -35.60 -23.95
N VAL A 8 33.44 -36.42 -22.91
CA VAL A 8 32.20 -36.41 -22.12
C VAL A 8 32.28 -35.46 -20.92
N VAL A 9 33.48 -35.08 -20.49
CA VAL A 9 33.69 -34.33 -19.24
C VAL A 9 33.47 -32.81 -19.40
N LEU A 10 33.51 -32.27 -20.64
CA LEU A 10 33.37 -30.82 -20.88
C LEU A 10 31.93 -30.34 -21.13
N LYS A 11 30.93 -31.23 -21.12
CA LYS A 11 29.51 -30.85 -21.34
C LYS A 11 28.72 -30.47 -20.07
N ASN A 12 29.32 -30.58 -18.88
CA ASN A 12 28.61 -30.44 -17.62
C ASN A 12 28.92 -29.16 -16.82
N LEU A 13 29.75 -28.25 -17.33
CA LEU A 13 30.18 -27.02 -16.62
C LEU A 13 29.45 -25.73 -17.02
N SER A 14 28.40 -25.81 -17.84
CA SER A 14 27.60 -24.64 -18.26
C SER A 14 26.16 -24.61 -17.71
N LYS A 15 25.84 -25.44 -16.70
CA LYS A 15 24.52 -25.50 -16.06
C LYS A 15 24.45 -24.91 -14.65
N GLU A 16 25.38 -24.03 -14.29
CA GLU A 16 25.44 -23.45 -12.94
C GLU A 16 25.54 -21.91 -12.94
N ASN A 17 24.83 -21.27 -13.87
CA ASN A 17 24.22 -19.98 -13.58
C ASN A 17 22.73 -20.25 -13.34
N GLN A 18 22.40 -20.92 -12.24
CA GLN A 18 21.01 -20.99 -11.78
C GLN A 18 20.61 -19.58 -11.38
N SER A 19 20.09 -18.81 -12.33
CA SER A 19 19.34 -17.60 -12.01
C SER A 19 18.27 -18.03 -11.02
N ILE A 20 18.39 -17.60 -9.77
CA ILE A 20 17.32 -17.75 -8.80
C ILE A 20 16.09 -17.21 -9.52
N PRO A 21 15.02 -18.01 -9.75
CA PRO A 21 13.86 -17.52 -10.50
C PRO A 21 13.43 -16.23 -9.83
N LYS A 22 13.35 -15.12 -10.58
CA LYS A 22 13.11 -13.75 -10.05
C LYS A 22 11.98 -13.71 -9.01
N ASN A 23 11.00 -14.58 -9.20
CA ASN A 23 9.90 -14.88 -8.31
C ASN A 23 10.33 -15.24 -6.86
N LYS A 24 11.39 -16.01 -6.65
CA LYS A 24 11.94 -16.33 -5.30
C LYS A 24 12.50 -15.09 -4.60
N THR A 25 13.12 -14.16 -5.33
CA THR A 25 13.63 -12.92 -4.74
C THR A 25 12.48 -12.00 -4.35
N LEU A 26 11.49 -11.86 -5.23
CA LEU A 26 10.27 -11.11 -4.94
C LEU A 26 9.49 -11.70 -3.75
N ILE A 27 9.35 -13.02 -3.67
CA ILE A 27 8.74 -13.69 -2.52
C ILE A 27 9.47 -13.34 -1.22
N LYS A 28 10.80 -13.41 -1.20
CA LYS A 28 11.60 -13.02 -0.03
C LYS A 28 11.41 -11.55 0.34
N ALA A 29 11.36 -10.66 -0.65
CA ALA A 29 11.12 -9.24 -0.42
C ALA A 29 9.74 -9.00 0.20
N ILE A 30 8.71 -9.71 -0.26
CA ILE A 30 7.35 -9.66 0.31
C ILE A 30 7.35 -10.20 1.74
N GLU A 31 8.03 -11.31 2.00
CA GLU A 31 8.11 -11.91 3.35
C GLU A 31 8.83 -11.01 4.35
N ASN A 32 9.85 -10.29 3.90
CA ASN A 32 10.62 -9.36 4.72
C ASN A 32 10.04 -7.94 4.74
N SER A 33 8.95 -7.68 4.02
CA SER A 33 8.38 -6.34 3.83
C SER A 33 9.43 -5.32 3.34
N ASP A 34 10.28 -5.72 2.40
CA ASP A 34 11.36 -4.89 1.88
C ASP A 34 10.83 -3.81 0.93
N ILE A 35 10.52 -2.64 1.51
CA ILE A 35 9.96 -1.49 0.80
C ILE A 35 10.90 -0.98 -0.31
N SER A 36 12.21 -1.01 -0.08
CA SER A 36 13.19 -0.54 -1.07
C SER A 36 13.16 -1.41 -2.33
N PHE A 37 13.14 -2.73 -2.16
CA PHE A 37 12.99 -3.65 -3.27
C PHE A 37 11.65 -3.47 -3.99
N LEU A 38 10.57 -3.22 -3.25
CA LEU A 38 9.26 -2.97 -3.85
C LEU A 38 9.21 -1.66 -4.64
N GLN A 39 9.96 -0.62 -4.25
CA GLN A 39 10.11 0.60 -5.06
C GLN A 39 10.77 0.29 -6.40
N GLU A 40 11.85 -0.50 -6.38
CA GLU A 40 12.53 -0.95 -7.62
C GLU A 40 11.61 -1.78 -8.50
N LEU A 41 10.79 -2.66 -7.90
CA LEU A 41 9.77 -3.42 -8.62
C LEU A 41 8.76 -2.50 -9.29
N LEU A 42 8.27 -1.46 -8.60
CA LEU A 42 7.23 -0.57 -9.12
C LEU A 42 7.68 0.22 -10.35
N VAL A 43 8.97 0.56 -10.45
CA VAL A 43 9.54 1.24 -11.61
C VAL A 43 9.99 0.29 -12.72
N SER A 44 9.96 -1.03 -12.48
CA SER A 44 10.36 -2.03 -13.47
C SER A 44 9.32 -2.21 -14.58
N ASP A 45 9.81 -2.41 -15.80
CA ASP A 45 9.00 -2.80 -16.96
C ASP A 45 8.41 -4.21 -16.80
N SER A 46 9.08 -5.11 -16.06
CA SER A 46 8.63 -6.48 -15.83
C SER A 46 7.63 -6.64 -14.68
N ARG A 47 7.23 -5.54 -14.01
CA ARG A 47 6.46 -5.60 -12.76
C ARG A 47 5.18 -6.43 -12.86
N PHE A 48 4.44 -6.31 -13.96
CA PHE A 48 3.18 -7.05 -14.13
C PHE A 48 3.44 -8.54 -14.36
N GLU A 49 4.47 -8.90 -15.12
CA GLU A 49 4.88 -10.29 -15.32
C GLU A 49 5.33 -10.92 -13.99
N ASP A 50 6.19 -10.21 -13.26
CA ASP A 50 6.70 -10.65 -11.95
C ASP A 50 5.56 -10.85 -10.93
N ILE A 51 4.61 -9.91 -10.88
CA ILE A 51 3.43 -10.00 -10.01
C ILE A 51 2.49 -11.13 -10.47
N SER A 52 2.25 -11.28 -11.78
CA SER A 52 1.37 -12.31 -12.32
C SER A 52 1.86 -13.72 -11.97
N GLY A 53 3.18 -13.91 -11.93
CA GLY A 53 3.83 -15.16 -11.56
C GLY A 53 3.70 -15.53 -10.07
N LEU A 54 3.22 -14.62 -9.21
CA LEU A 54 3.01 -14.92 -7.80
C LEU A 54 1.77 -15.77 -7.57
N SER A 55 1.82 -16.65 -6.57
CA SER A 55 0.63 -17.34 -6.09
C SER A 55 -0.33 -16.35 -5.43
N LYS A 56 -1.63 -16.71 -5.38
CA LYS A 56 -2.67 -15.90 -4.72
C LYS A 56 -2.30 -15.54 -3.27
N PHE A 57 -1.61 -16.43 -2.56
CA PHE A 57 -1.14 -16.19 -1.19
C PHE A 57 -0.17 -14.99 -1.12
N TYR A 58 0.86 -14.96 -1.98
CA TYR A 58 1.83 -13.86 -1.99
C TYR A 58 1.26 -12.58 -2.56
N LYS A 59 0.35 -12.66 -3.54
CA LYS A 59 -0.42 -11.53 -4.05
C LYS A 59 -1.22 -10.84 -2.93
N CYS A 60 -1.92 -11.61 -2.11
CA CYS A 60 -2.63 -11.08 -0.94
C CYS A 60 -1.70 -10.46 0.11
N LYS A 61 -0.47 -10.97 0.26
CA LYS A 61 0.54 -10.38 1.16
C LYS A 61 1.19 -9.11 0.59
N LEU A 62 1.31 -9.01 -0.73
CA LEU A 62 1.87 -7.85 -1.40
C LEU A 62 0.90 -6.65 -1.37
N LEU A 63 -0.40 -6.91 -1.42
CA LEU A 63 -1.43 -5.86 -1.49
C LEU A 63 -1.31 -4.79 -0.39
N PRO A 64 -1.21 -5.13 0.90
CA PRO A 64 -1.05 -4.13 1.96
C PRO A 64 0.26 -3.35 1.84
N LEU A 65 1.35 -4.00 1.42
CA LEU A 65 2.64 -3.32 1.21
C LEU A 65 2.55 -2.29 0.09
N LEU A 66 1.81 -2.60 -0.99
CA LEU A 66 1.57 -1.64 -2.07
C LEU A 66 0.75 -0.42 -1.62
N THR A 67 -0.11 -0.57 -0.60
CA THR A 67 -0.87 0.56 -0.08
C THR A 67 -0.01 1.63 0.59
N GLU A 68 1.21 1.30 1.03
CA GLU A 68 2.15 2.28 1.59
C GLU A 68 2.59 3.34 0.58
N PHE A 69 2.50 3.02 -0.71
CA PHE A 69 2.92 3.93 -1.77
C PHE A 69 1.81 4.88 -2.25
N LEU A 70 0.58 4.76 -1.74
CA LEU A 70 -0.56 5.58 -2.19
C LEU A 70 -0.37 7.07 -1.88
N ASP A 71 0.39 7.40 -0.83
CA ASP A 71 0.73 8.77 -0.43
C ASP A 71 2.13 9.19 -0.91
N GLN A 72 2.78 8.40 -1.79
CA GLN A 72 4.17 8.61 -2.24
C GLN A 72 4.26 8.88 -3.75
N PRO A 73 5.43 9.32 -4.28
CA PRO A 73 5.61 9.61 -5.70
C PRO A 73 5.29 8.46 -6.66
N LEU A 74 5.34 7.20 -6.20
CA LEU A 74 5.04 5.99 -6.97
C LEU A 74 3.57 5.53 -6.85
N ARG A 75 2.65 6.44 -6.49
CA ARG A 75 1.25 6.08 -6.24
C ARG A 75 0.57 5.46 -7.46
N LEU A 76 0.89 5.92 -8.68
CA LEU A 76 0.17 5.50 -9.88
C LEU A 76 0.56 4.06 -10.25
N GLU A 77 1.85 3.76 -10.17
CA GLU A 77 2.43 2.45 -10.35
C GLU A 77 1.86 1.47 -9.32
N ALA A 78 1.79 1.89 -8.05
CA ALA A 78 1.19 1.09 -6.99
C ALA A 78 -0.30 0.81 -7.24
N ILE A 79 -1.08 1.81 -7.65
CA ILE A 79 -2.51 1.65 -7.98
C ILE A 79 -2.70 0.67 -9.14
N GLN A 80 -1.87 0.75 -10.19
CA GLN A 80 -1.94 -0.18 -11.31
C GLN A 80 -1.66 -1.63 -10.87
N CYS A 81 -0.61 -1.84 -10.08
CA CYS A 81 -0.26 -3.17 -9.56
C CYS A 81 -1.36 -3.72 -8.63
N ILE A 82 -1.93 -2.88 -7.76
CA ILE A 82 -3.07 -3.24 -6.91
C ILE A 82 -4.26 -3.69 -7.76
N TYR A 83 -4.63 -2.91 -8.79
CA TYR A 83 -5.74 -3.23 -9.67
C TYR A 83 -5.56 -4.58 -10.37
N GLU A 84 -4.35 -4.84 -10.87
CA GLU A 84 -4.02 -6.11 -11.50
C GLU A 84 -4.19 -7.28 -10.53
N ILE A 85 -3.67 -7.15 -9.31
CA ILE A 85 -3.80 -8.18 -8.28
C ILE A 85 -5.26 -8.41 -7.88
N MET A 86 -6.07 -7.35 -7.78
CA MET A 86 -7.49 -7.49 -7.45
C MET A 86 -8.25 -8.22 -8.54
N THR A 87 -7.98 -7.89 -9.80
CA THR A 87 -8.57 -8.54 -10.97
C THR A 87 -8.24 -10.03 -10.99
N ASP A 88 -6.97 -10.37 -10.77
CA ASP A 88 -6.48 -11.76 -10.82
C ASP A 88 -6.95 -12.59 -9.61
N THR A 89 -6.96 -12.02 -8.40
CA THR A 89 -7.29 -12.79 -7.18
C THR A 89 -8.78 -12.80 -6.83
N GLY A 90 -9.56 -11.87 -7.37
CA GLY A 90 -10.97 -11.64 -7.01
C GLY A 90 -11.18 -11.16 -5.58
N ASN A 91 -10.12 -10.74 -4.87
CA ASN A 91 -10.16 -10.42 -3.45
C ASN A 91 -10.43 -8.93 -3.19
N ILE A 92 -11.56 -8.44 -3.68
CA ILE A 92 -11.93 -7.03 -3.59
C ILE A 92 -12.23 -6.62 -2.15
N ASP A 93 -12.89 -7.47 -1.37
CA ASP A 93 -13.36 -7.15 -0.02
C ASP A 93 -12.21 -6.90 0.96
N ALA A 94 -11.17 -7.75 0.93
CA ALA A 94 -10.02 -7.60 1.82
C ALA A 94 -9.27 -6.29 1.56
N PHE A 95 -9.12 -5.93 0.28
CA PHE A 95 -8.48 -4.68 -0.11
C PHE A 95 -9.32 -3.45 0.25
N SER A 96 -10.62 -3.52 0.00
CA SER A 96 -11.57 -2.45 0.32
C SER A 96 -11.50 -2.10 1.81
N LYS A 97 -11.40 -3.12 2.67
CA LYS A 97 -11.22 -2.94 4.11
C LYS A 97 -9.89 -2.22 4.43
N THR A 98 -8.78 -2.63 3.82
CA THR A 98 -7.48 -1.97 4.01
C THR A 98 -7.49 -0.50 3.57
N LEU A 99 -8.17 -0.18 2.47
CA LEU A 99 -8.35 1.21 2.03
C LEU A 99 -9.23 2.01 2.99
N ILE A 100 -10.34 1.44 3.46
CA ILE A 100 -11.21 2.06 4.45
C ILE A 100 -10.41 2.39 5.71
N ASP A 101 -9.66 1.42 6.23
CA ASP A 101 -8.81 1.59 7.42
C ASP A 101 -7.76 2.69 7.23
N ARG A 102 -7.16 2.82 6.03
CA ARG A 102 -6.24 3.94 5.70
C ARG A 102 -6.95 5.28 5.52
N SER A 103 -8.18 5.29 4.97
CA SER A 103 -8.94 6.52 4.73
C SER A 103 -9.43 7.19 6.02
N VAL A 104 -9.52 6.42 7.11
CA VAL A 104 -9.87 6.92 8.44
C VAL A 104 -8.63 7.45 9.15
N ASP A 105 -8.28 8.69 8.82
CA ASP A 105 -7.29 9.44 9.58
C ASP A 105 -7.91 9.91 10.91
N PHE A 106 -7.68 9.13 11.98
CA PHE A 106 -8.18 9.43 13.31
C PHE A 106 -7.77 10.84 13.79
N ASN A 107 -6.62 11.35 13.38
CA ASN A 107 -6.19 12.71 13.74
C ASN A 107 -7.02 13.77 13.02
N LYS A 108 -7.39 13.56 11.76
CA LYS A 108 -8.37 14.42 11.06
C LYS A 108 -9.74 14.36 11.73
N LEU A 109 -10.17 13.19 12.20
CA LEU A 109 -11.44 13.05 12.93
C LEU A 109 -11.42 13.80 14.26
N VAL A 110 -10.35 13.68 15.04
CA VAL A 110 -10.16 14.43 16.29
C VAL A 110 -10.12 15.94 16.03
N PHE A 111 -9.41 16.38 14.99
CA PHE A 111 -9.35 17.77 14.59
C PHE A 111 -10.72 18.33 14.17
N LEU A 112 -11.48 17.59 13.36
CA LEU A 112 -12.83 17.96 12.96
C LEU A 112 -13.78 18.04 14.16
N LYS A 113 -13.70 17.08 15.09
CA LYS A 113 -14.45 17.14 16.35
C LYS A 113 -14.10 18.41 17.14
N GLY A 114 -12.82 18.73 17.29
CA GLY A 114 -12.37 19.95 17.97
C GLY A 114 -12.92 21.24 17.33
N LYS A 115 -12.93 21.31 16.00
CA LYS A 115 -13.56 22.44 15.27
C LYS A 115 -15.07 22.52 15.52
N ILE A 116 -15.77 21.40 15.50
CA ILE A 116 -17.22 21.34 15.76
C ILE A 116 -17.51 21.82 17.19
N ASP A 117 -16.75 21.34 18.17
CA ASP A 117 -16.91 21.71 19.58
C ASP A 117 -16.65 23.22 19.79
N TYR A 118 -15.63 23.77 19.14
CA TYR A 118 -15.33 25.21 19.18
C TYR A 118 -16.44 26.07 18.54
N LEU A 119 -16.97 25.66 17.38
CA LEU A 119 -18.08 26.38 16.74
C LEU A 119 -19.34 26.38 17.61
N LYS A 120 -19.66 25.25 18.25
CA LYS A 120 -20.78 25.15 19.21
C LYS A 120 -20.57 26.08 20.41
N TYR A 121 -19.34 26.16 20.93
CA TYR A 121 -19.01 27.08 22.01
C TYR A 121 -19.22 28.54 21.61
N LEU A 122 -18.70 28.96 20.45
CA LEU A 122 -18.89 30.32 19.94
C LEU A 122 -20.37 30.67 19.74
N GLN A 123 -21.17 29.72 19.27
CA GLN A 123 -22.60 29.91 19.03
C GLN A 123 -23.36 30.10 20.34
N ARG A 124 -23.02 29.33 21.39
CA ARG A 124 -23.59 29.49 22.74
C ARG A 124 -23.19 30.82 23.37
N SER A 125 -21.89 31.16 23.32
CA SER A 125 -21.39 32.41 23.87
C SER A 125 -21.99 33.65 23.18
N LYS A 126 -22.23 33.59 21.87
CA LYS A 126 -22.95 34.68 21.16
C LYS A 126 -24.44 34.77 21.55
N ALA A 127 -25.08 33.66 21.90
CA ALA A 127 -26.47 33.67 22.35
C ALA A 127 -26.60 34.24 23.78
N GLU A 128 -25.66 33.88 24.67
CA GLU A 128 -25.60 34.40 26.05
C GLU A 128 -25.34 35.92 26.06
N ASN A 129 -24.38 36.41 25.27
CA ASN A 129 -24.08 37.84 25.16
C ASN A 129 -25.23 38.66 24.51
N LYS A 130 -26.13 38.04 23.74
CA LYS A 130 -27.32 38.73 23.21
C LYS A 130 -28.43 38.82 24.26
N ALA A 131 -28.65 37.74 25.01
CA ALA A 131 -29.65 37.71 26.07
C ALA A 131 -29.32 38.68 27.22
N GLU A 132 -28.04 38.85 27.56
CA GLU A 132 -27.61 39.83 28.57
C GLU A 132 -27.81 41.28 28.11
N ASN A 133 -27.54 41.60 26.84
CA ASN A 133 -27.71 42.97 26.34
C ASN A 133 -29.19 43.37 26.20
N GLU A 134 -30.08 42.44 25.83
CA GLU A 134 -31.53 42.70 25.75
C GLU A 134 -32.17 42.91 27.14
N HIS A 135 -31.61 42.33 28.21
CA HIS A 135 -32.08 42.54 29.58
C HIS A 135 -31.64 43.87 30.21
N VAL A 136 -30.55 44.47 29.72
CA VAL A 136 -30.07 45.78 30.19
C VAL A 136 -30.87 46.93 29.55
N GLU A 137 -31.26 46.81 28.29
CA GLU A 137 -32.05 47.83 27.58
C GLU A 137 -33.52 47.93 28.06
N GLN A 138 -34.08 46.89 28.70
CA GLN A 138 -35.44 46.92 29.24
C GLN A 138 -35.55 47.53 30.65
N ASN A 139 -34.42 47.85 31.29
CA ASN A 139 -34.36 48.42 32.64
C ASN A 139 -33.83 49.87 32.67
N GLN A 140 -33.75 50.53 31.51
CA GLN A 140 -33.51 51.98 31.37
C GLN A 140 -34.78 52.67 30.88
#